data_AF-A0A847ET02-F1
#
_entry.id   AF-A0A847ET02-F1
#
_cell.length_a   1.000
_cell.length_b   1.000
_cell.length_c   1.000
_cell.angle_alpha   90.00
_cell.angle_beta   90.00
_cell.angle_gamma   90.00
#
_symmetry.space_group_name_H-M   'P 1'
#
loop_
_entity.id
_entity.type
_entity.pdbx_description
1 polymer ?
#
loop_
_entity_poly.entity_id
_entity_poly.type
_entity_poly.pdbx_seq_one_letter_code
_entity_poly.pdbx_strand_id
1 'polypeptide(L)'
;MYGLRVQGKSYEICSAGFGSGFVINDSGHVVTNAHVVNIDNLDALVEGTSTEGTFEEDFLADVVDYLVSEFDTTTLSQATEEQMIYFITALITDLNKEGYITITDKNREIYIQGENIFKNNPESGELLEKDKYFKANLIQSTPLTSYYESLLLDETSITEIADLAVIQVEGDFNLPSIPINTAGFSIGQTIYVVGYPVIADDSELISSTQVLSSSVTKGSISSIKPNTNNTFDLVQIDAAIQGGNSGGPIIDEDGNVVAVATYSISSDSGNYNYGVSSKELQTFLSNSSIQPQINPMRIELEKSLSDVSLSYYKRAQKSLEDILLKQPNLTVTLQPVLDLCKERIEAGEDKTPLLDINNRILMIVILVILLLLLVISVVFLMLNIKKISQKKKQLSQTPNLINQ
;
A
#
# COMPACT_ATOMS: atom_id res chain seq x y z
N MET A 1 -23.21 2.29 4.96
CA MET A 1 -24.45 2.92 5.44
C MET A 1 -25.43 1.82 5.80
N TYR A 2 -26.02 1.91 6.98
CA TYR A 2 -26.91 0.91 7.55
C TYR A 2 -28.26 1.53 7.88
N GLY A 3 -29.32 0.74 7.74
CA GLY A 3 -30.63 1.05 8.28
C GLY A 3 -30.85 0.30 9.58
N LEU A 4 -31.20 1.00 10.66
CA LEU A 4 -31.63 0.39 11.92
C LEU A 4 -33.13 0.63 12.10
N ARG A 5 -33.87 -0.39 12.54
CA ARG A 5 -35.29 -0.23 12.92
C ARG A 5 -35.49 -0.60 14.38
N VAL A 6 -36.18 0.28 15.12
CA VAL A 6 -36.54 0.07 16.53
C VAL A 6 -38.03 0.38 16.69
N GLN A 7 -38.85 -0.61 17.05
CA GLN A 7 -40.30 -0.46 17.28
C GLN A 7 -41.06 0.36 16.20
N GLY A 8 -40.64 0.26 14.93
CA GLY A 8 -41.28 0.95 13.80
C GLY A 8 -40.65 2.30 13.39
N LYS A 9 -39.77 2.88 14.21
CA LYS A 9 -38.88 3.99 13.80
C LYS A 9 -37.71 3.44 12.98
N SER A 10 -37.15 4.26 12.08
CA SER A 10 -36.01 3.89 11.23
C SER A 10 -34.92 4.96 11.33
N TYR A 11 -33.69 4.52 11.50
CA TYR A 11 -32.49 5.36 11.62
C TYR A 11 -31.51 4.98 10.51
N GLU A 12 -30.69 5.95 10.08
CA GLU A 12 -29.61 5.74 9.13
C GLU A 12 -28.28 6.01 9.81
N ILE A 13 -27.32 5.12 9.61
CA ILE A 13 -26.02 5.15 10.28
C ILE A 13 -24.94 4.99 9.22
N CYS A 14 -23.93 5.85 9.26
CA CYS A 14 -22.71 5.65 8.50
C CYS A 14 -21.61 5.18 9.44
N SER A 15 -20.92 4.12 9.03
CA SER A 15 -19.75 3.59 9.72
C SER A 15 -18.68 3.32 8.66
N ALA A 16 -17.42 3.56 9.01
CA ALA A 16 -16.29 3.48 8.11
C ALA A 16 -15.16 2.66 8.76
N GLY A 17 -14.70 1.64 8.03
CA GLY A 17 -13.45 0.95 8.34
C GLY A 17 -12.27 1.67 7.71
N PHE A 18 -11.13 1.67 8.39
CA PHE A 18 -9.88 2.23 7.87
C PHE A 18 -8.77 1.20 7.96
N GLY A 19 -7.92 1.18 6.93
CA GLY A 19 -6.78 0.27 6.86
C GLY A 19 -5.89 0.55 5.67
N SER A 20 -4.89 -0.30 5.52
CA SER A 20 -3.92 -0.30 4.44
C SER A 20 -4.19 -1.46 3.47
N GLY A 21 -3.53 -1.41 2.32
CA GLY A 21 -3.55 -2.48 1.34
C GLY A 21 -2.39 -2.34 0.37
N PHE A 22 -2.24 -3.33 -0.50
CA PHE A 22 -1.17 -3.32 -1.51
C PHE A 22 -1.62 -3.93 -2.83
N VAL A 23 -1.11 -3.36 -3.92
CA VAL A 23 -1.43 -3.76 -5.29
C VAL A 23 -0.67 -5.04 -5.63
N ILE A 24 -1.35 -6.01 -6.24
CA ILE A 24 -0.75 -7.32 -6.56
C ILE A 24 -0.61 -7.61 -8.05
N ASN A 25 -1.24 -6.82 -8.94
CA ASN A 25 -1.12 -6.98 -10.39
C ASN A 25 -1.50 -5.71 -11.17
N ASP A 26 -1.37 -5.78 -12.50
CA ASP A 26 -1.70 -4.71 -13.46
C ASP A 26 -3.20 -4.52 -13.68
N SER A 27 -4.03 -5.48 -13.27
CA SER A 27 -5.47 -5.37 -13.39
C SER A 27 -6.05 -4.44 -12.33
N GLY A 28 -5.28 -4.07 -11.29
CA GLY A 28 -5.70 -3.17 -10.21
C GLY A 28 -6.26 -3.88 -8.98
N HIS A 29 -5.94 -5.17 -8.80
CA HIS A 29 -6.30 -5.89 -7.59
C HIS A 29 -5.44 -5.41 -6.41
N VAL A 30 -6.11 -5.16 -5.28
CA VAL A 30 -5.50 -4.75 -4.02
C VAL A 30 -5.88 -5.74 -2.93
N VAL A 31 -4.88 -6.25 -2.22
CA VAL A 31 -5.07 -7.10 -1.03
C VAL A 31 -5.15 -6.22 0.21
N THR A 32 -6.06 -6.57 1.12
CA THR A 32 -6.24 -5.95 2.44
C THR A 32 -6.89 -6.97 3.39
N ASN A 33 -7.29 -6.56 4.59
CA ASN A 33 -8.08 -7.39 5.50
C ASN A 33 -9.58 -7.35 5.16
N ALA A 34 -10.31 -8.41 5.51
CA ALA A 34 -11.76 -8.45 5.38
C ALA A 34 -12.42 -7.43 6.32
N HIS A 35 -11.92 -7.24 7.54
CA HIS A 35 -12.48 -6.25 8.46
C HIS A 35 -12.29 -4.80 7.99
N VAL A 36 -11.42 -4.53 7.01
CA VAL A 36 -11.26 -3.16 6.47
C VAL A 36 -12.37 -2.83 5.48
N VAL A 37 -12.83 -3.82 4.70
CA VAL A 37 -13.72 -3.59 3.54
C VAL A 37 -15.07 -4.29 3.65
N ASN A 38 -15.22 -5.24 4.57
CA ASN A 38 -16.37 -6.12 4.72
C ASN A 38 -16.68 -6.41 6.21
N ILE A 39 -16.82 -5.34 7.00
CA ILE A 39 -17.22 -5.39 8.42
C ILE A 39 -18.64 -5.95 8.55
N ASP A 40 -18.87 -6.78 9.57
CA ASP A 40 -20.19 -7.27 9.96
C ASP A 40 -21.13 -6.10 10.34
N ASN A 41 -22.43 -6.28 10.11
CA ASN A 41 -23.39 -5.21 10.36
C ASN A 41 -23.50 -4.82 11.84
N LEU A 42 -23.36 -5.79 12.75
CA LEU A 42 -23.39 -5.54 14.19
C LEU A 42 -22.09 -4.87 14.64
N ASP A 43 -20.93 -5.36 14.16
CA ASP A 43 -19.64 -4.73 14.46
C ASP A 43 -19.62 -3.28 13.96
N ALA A 44 -20.10 -3.03 12.74
CA ALA A 44 -20.17 -1.68 12.18
C ALA A 44 -21.15 -0.77 12.93
N LEU A 45 -22.17 -1.32 13.60
CA LEU A 45 -23.09 -0.58 14.46
C LEU A 45 -22.43 -0.21 15.79
N VAL A 46 -21.68 -1.15 16.38
CA VAL A 46 -21.01 -0.95 17.68
C VAL A 46 -19.75 -0.07 17.54
N GLU A 47 -18.97 -0.26 16.47
CA GLU A 47 -17.80 0.55 16.12
C GLU A 47 -18.16 1.86 15.40
N GLY A 48 -19.41 1.98 14.94
CA GLY A 48 -19.88 3.10 14.15
C GLY A 48 -19.72 4.42 14.89
N THR A 49 -18.79 5.24 14.41
CA THR A 49 -18.59 6.61 14.89
C THR A 49 -19.78 7.48 14.46
N SER A 50 -20.65 7.89 15.39
CA SER A 50 -21.34 9.17 15.23
C SER A 50 -20.50 10.23 15.94
N THR A 51 -19.60 10.89 15.20
CA THR A 51 -18.88 12.07 15.70
C THR A 51 -19.83 13.29 15.77
N GLU A 52 -20.89 13.22 16.59
CA GLU A 52 -21.95 14.25 16.74
C GLU A 52 -23.17 14.08 15.79
N GLY A 53 -23.56 12.84 15.49
CA GLY A 53 -24.80 12.56 14.77
C GLY A 53 -25.95 12.18 15.71
N THR A 54 -27.18 12.56 15.36
CA THR A 54 -28.46 12.23 16.06
C THR A 54 -28.67 10.74 16.37
N PHE A 55 -27.85 9.82 15.85
CA PHE A 55 -27.96 8.40 16.15
C PHE A 55 -27.59 8.07 17.59
N GLU A 56 -26.42 8.46 18.11
CA GLU A 56 -26.09 8.20 19.53
C GLU A 56 -27.12 8.85 20.45
N GLU A 57 -27.48 10.11 20.22
CA GLU A 57 -28.44 10.82 21.06
C GLU A 57 -29.86 10.23 20.97
N ASP A 58 -30.40 9.95 19.78
CA ASP A 58 -31.78 9.46 19.64
C ASP A 58 -31.90 7.94 19.88
N PHE A 59 -30.92 7.13 19.44
CA PHE A 59 -30.93 5.69 19.67
C PHE A 59 -30.58 5.34 21.10
N LEU A 60 -29.50 5.89 21.69
CA LEU A 60 -29.28 5.67 23.12
C LEU A 60 -30.42 6.28 23.91
N ALA A 61 -30.98 7.46 23.61
CA ALA A 61 -32.12 7.96 24.37
C ALA A 61 -33.33 7.02 24.27
N ASP A 62 -33.69 6.53 23.08
CA ASP A 62 -34.83 5.61 22.93
C ASP A 62 -34.57 4.24 23.61
N VAL A 63 -33.33 3.73 23.55
CA VAL A 63 -32.92 2.46 24.18
C VAL A 63 -32.78 2.61 25.69
N VAL A 64 -32.19 3.70 26.17
CA VAL A 64 -32.05 4.05 27.58
C VAL A 64 -33.42 4.38 28.16
N ASP A 65 -34.31 5.09 27.48
CA ASP A 65 -35.69 5.32 27.98
C ASP A 65 -36.45 3.99 28.13
N TYR A 66 -36.26 3.07 27.19
CA TYR A 66 -36.80 1.71 27.30
C TYR A 66 -36.19 0.96 28.51
N LEU A 67 -34.87 1.01 28.68
CA LEU A 67 -34.17 0.29 29.75
C LEU A 67 -34.29 0.92 31.13
N VAL A 68 -34.26 2.25 31.25
CA VAL A 68 -34.37 3.00 32.51
C VAL A 68 -35.75 2.83 33.13
N SER A 69 -36.75 2.46 32.33
CA SER A 69 -38.03 1.98 32.87
C SER A 69 -37.91 0.67 33.66
N GLU A 70 -36.86 -0.12 33.42
CA GLU A 70 -36.61 -1.45 34.00
C GLU A 70 -35.35 -1.53 34.91
N PHE A 71 -34.44 -0.54 34.89
CA PHE A 71 -33.16 -0.54 35.62
C PHE A 71 -32.96 0.64 36.60
N ASP A 72 -32.22 0.41 37.70
CA ASP A 72 -31.88 1.44 38.70
C ASP A 72 -30.77 2.38 38.18
N THR A 73 -31.13 3.65 37.97
CA THR A 73 -30.30 4.72 37.41
C THR A 73 -29.03 5.02 38.20
N THR A 74 -28.98 4.62 39.46
CA THR A 74 -27.81 4.82 40.34
C THR A 74 -26.62 3.97 39.87
N THR A 75 -26.88 2.78 39.33
CA THR A 75 -25.85 1.81 38.89
C THR A 75 -25.18 2.25 37.59
N LEU A 76 -25.96 2.81 36.65
CA LEU A 76 -25.47 3.33 35.37
C LEU A 76 -24.54 4.54 35.54
N SER A 77 -24.83 5.40 36.52
CA SER A 77 -24.02 6.61 36.79
C SER A 77 -22.61 6.33 37.34
N GLN A 78 -22.33 5.08 37.75
CA GLN A 78 -21.04 4.66 38.31
C GLN A 78 -20.23 3.76 37.36
N ALA A 79 -20.79 3.40 36.20
CA ALA A 79 -20.12 2.56 35.22
C ALA A 79 -18.98 3.32 34.54
N THR A 80 -17.87 2.63 34.31
CA THR A 80 -16.81 3.13 33.43
C THR A 80 -17.28 3.15 31.98
N GLU A 81 -16.64 3.96 31.13
CA GLU A 81 -16.91 4.01 29.69
C GLU A 81 -16.82 2.63 29.03
N GLU A 82 -15.81 1.85 29.39
CA GLU A 82 -15.62 0.48 28.92
C GLU A 82 -16.78 -0.45 29.34
N GLN A 83 -17.22 -0.36 30.60
CA GLN A 83 -18.37 -1.13 31.09
C GLN A 83 -19.69 -0.73 30.40
N MET A 84 -19.85 0.56 30.08
CA MET A 84 -21.00 1.06 29.32
C MET A 84 -21.00 0.51 27.89
N ILE A 85 -19.84 0.47 27.22
CA ILE A 85 -19.71 -0.12 25.88
C ILE A 85 -20.08 -1.60 25.90
N TYR A 86 -19.56 -2.39 26.85
CA TYR A 86 -19.94 -3.81 26.96
C TYR A 86 -21.43 -4.00 27.23
N PHE A 87 -22.01 -3.17 28.09
CA PHE A 87 -23.44 -3.22 28.39
C PHE A 87 -24.31 -2.90 27.17
N ILE A 88 -24.01 -1.81 26.47
CA ILE A 88 -24.72 -1.40 25.24
C ILE A 88 -24.56 -2.48 24.17
N THR A 89 -23.36 -3.03 24.00
CA THR A 89 -23.08 -4.10 23.05
C THR A 89 -23.90 -5.35 23.35
N ALA A 90 -23.90 -5.81 24.61
CA ALA A 90 -24.67 -6.98 25.03
C ALA A 90 -26.16 -6.76 24.77
N LEU A 91 -26.67 -5.57 25.11
CA LEU A 91 -28.05 -5.20 24.86
C LEU A 91 -28.42 -5.19 23.38
N ILE A 92 -27.65 -4.49 22.54
CA ILE A 92 -27.91 -4.43 21.09
C ILE A 92 -27.90 -5.85 20.51
N THR A 93 -26.97 -6.68 20.94
CA THR A 93 -26.87 -8.08 20.50
C THR A 93 -28.13 -8.87 20.89
N ASP A 94 -28.58 -8.77 22.15
CA ASP A 94 -29.80 -9.42 22.62
C ASP A 94 -31.04 -8.91 21.89
N LEU A 95 -31.17 -7.60 21.70
CA LEU A 95 -32.26 -6.98 20.96
C LEU A 95 -32.29 -7.45 19.50
N ASN A 96 -31.12 -7.61 18.86
CA ASN A 96 -31.01 -8.11 17.49
C ASN A 96 -31.43 -9.59 17.42
N LYS A 97 -30.95 -10.40 18.37
CA LYS A 97 -31.24 -11.84 18.47
C LYS A 97 -32.72 -12.13 18.70
N GLU A 98 -33.37 -11.38 19.58
CA GLU A 98 -34.81 -11.49 19.86
C GLU A 98 -35.69 -10.83 18.77
N GLY A 99 -35.07 -10.18 17.77
CA GLY A 99 -35.75 -9.58 16.62
C GLY A 99 -36.43 -8.24 16.92
N TYR A 100 -36.08 -7.58 18.02
CA TYR A 100 -36.57 -6.24 18.36
C TYR A 100 -35.93 -5.14 17.50
N ILE A 101 -34.69 -5.36 17.07
CA ILE A 101 -34.02 -4.52 16.09
C ILE A 101 -33.67 -5.32 14.84
N THR A 102 -33.54 -4.63 13.72
CA THR A 102 -33.04 -5.21 12.47
C THR A 102 -32.04 -4.25 11.88
N ILE A 103 -30.84 -4.76 11.57
CA ILE A 103 -29.77 -4.03 10.93
C ILE A 103 -29.71 -4.45 9.47
N THR A 104 -29.87 -3.50 8.56
CA THR A 104 -29.82 -3.75 7.12
C THR A 104 -28.64 -2.99 6.51
N ASP A 105 -27.72 -3.70 5.85
CA ASP A 105 -26.72 -3.07 4.97
C ASP A 105 -27.44 -2.42 3.79
N LYS A 106 -27.40 -1.08 3.74
CA LYS A 106 -28.06 -0.31 2.66
C LYS A 106 -27.11 -0.08 1.50
N ASN A 107 -25.89 0.34 1.81
CA ASN A 107 -24.90 0.68 0.81
C ASN A 107 -23.49 0.56 1.40
N ARG A 108 -22.64 -0.17 0.69
CA ARG A 108 -21.22 -0.36 1.00
C ARG A 108 -20.41 0.14 -0.18
N GLU A 109 -19.58 1.14 0.08
CA GLU A 109 -18.68 1.71 -0.91
C GLU A 109 -17.26 1.64 -0.40
N ILE A 110 -16.32 1.27 -1.26
CA ILE A 110 -14.92 1.14 -0.92
C ILE A 110 -14.14 2.18 -1.71
N TYR A 111 -13.30 2.94 -1.01
CA TYR A 111 -12.46 3.97 -1.58
C TYR A 111 -11.01 3.77 -1.16
N ILE A 112 -10.09 4.04 -2.08
CA ILE A 112 -8.65 4.07 -1.82
C ILE A 112 -8.17 5.51 -1.87
N GLN A 113 -7.41 5.89 -0.85
CA GLN A 113 -6.81 7.21 -0.75
C GLN A 113 -5.74 7.38 -1.83
N GLY A 114 -5.82 8.47 -2.60
CA GLY A 114 -4.74 8.94 -3.45
C GLY A 114 -3.91 10.00 -2.72
N GLU A 115 -3.74 11.14 -3.37
CA GLU A 115 -3.05 12.30 -2.77
C GLU A 115 -3.97 13.18 -1.91
N ASN A 116 -5.28 12.98 -2.02
CA ASN A 116 -6.27 13.69 -1.22
C ASN A 116 -6.56 12.89 0.05
N ILE A 117 -6.53 13.55 1.20
CA ILE A 117 -6.89 12.94 2.49
C ILE A 117 -8.40 12.69 2.51
N PHE A 118 -8.83 11.58 3.09
CA PHE A 118 -10.26 11.34 3.34
C PHE A 118 -10.90 12.44 4.19
N LYS A 119 -12.10 12.86 3.82
CA LYS A 119 -12.91 13.81 4.59
C LYS A 119 -14.30 13.27 4.77
N ASN A 120 -14.79 13.25 5.99
CA ASN A 120 -16.16 12.88 6.31
C ASN A 120 -17.00 14.10 6.71
N ASN A 121 -18.31 13.98 6.52
CA ASN A 121 -19.28 14.85 7.16
C ASN A 121 -19.29 14.52 8.67
N PRO A 122 -19.06 15.48 9.57
CA PRO A 122 -19.04 15.21 11.01
C PRO A 122 -20.41 14.73 11.54
N GLU A 123 -21.52 15.26 11.01
CA GLU A 123 -22.87 14.93 11.47
C GLU A 123 -23.35 13.55 10.97
N SER A 124 -23.05 13.22 9.71
CA SER A 124 -23.57 12.00 9.07
C SER A 124 -22.54 10.87 8.94
N GLY A 125 -21.26 11.14 9.16
CA GLY A 125 -20.16 10.20 8.91
C GLY A 125 -19.91 9.88 7.43
N GLU A 126 -20.63 10.53 6.50
CA GLU A 126 -20.51 10.24 5.07
C GLU A 126 -19.20 10.77 4.48
N LEU A 127 -18.57 9.98 3.62
CA LEU A 127 -17.39 10.42 2.88
C LEU A 127 -17.74 11.53 1.88
N LEU A 128 -17.06 12.68 2.00
CA LEU A 128 -17.17 13.86 1.14
C LEU A 128 -16.17 13.77 -0.02
N GLU A 129 -16.36 14.58 -1.08
CA GLU A 129 -15.39 14.71 -2.19
C GLU A 129 -15.01 13.35 -2.83
N LYS A 130 -15.97 12.41 -2.93
CA LYS A 130 -15.77 11.02 -3.39
C LYS A 130 -15.07 10.89 -4.74
N ASP A 131 -15.20 11.89 -5.61
CA ASP A 131 -14.56 11.98 -6.93
C ASP A 131 -13.03 12.14 -6.88
N LYS A 132 -12.48 12.49 -5.71
CA LYS A 132 -11.04 12.65 -5.48
C LYS A 132 -10.31 11.38 -5.06
N TYR A 133 -11.06 10.30 -4.82
CA TYR A 133 -10.54 9.01 -4.36
C TYR A 133 -10.78 7.95 -5.43
N PHE A 134 -10.04 6.85 -5.35
CA PHE A 134 -10.26 5.73 -6.26
C PHE A 134 -11.37 4.86 -5.71
N LYS A 135 -12.47 4.75 -6.46
CA LYS A 135 -13.51 3.79 -6.14
C LYS A 135 -13.03 2.38 -6.42
N ALA A 136 -13.37 1.44 -5.54
CA ALA A 136 -13.05 0.03 -5.70
C ALA A 136 -14.28 -0.85 -5.43
N ASN A 137 -14.26 -2.05 -6.01
CA ASN A 137 -15.28 -3.06 -5.82
C ASN A 137 -14.71 -4.23 -5.02
N LEU A 138 -15.48 -4.75 -4.08
CA LEU A 138 -15.13 -5.98 -3.38
C LEU A 138 -15.20 -7.15 -4.36
N ILE A 139 -14.09 -7.88 -4.52
CA ILE A 139 -14.03 -9.09 -5.36
C ILE A 139 -14.25 -10.33 -4.52
N GLN A 140 -13.53 -10.43 -3.41
CA GLN A 140 -13.64 -11.53 -2.47
C GLN A 140 -13.21 -11.08 -1.08
N SER A 141 -13.88 -11.58 -0.05
CA SER A 141 -13.47 -11.47 1.36
C SER A 141 -13.70 -12.79 2.06
N THR A 142 -13.00 -13.00 3.16
CA THR A 142 -13.39 -14.00 4.14
C THR A 142 -14.59 -13.51 4.96
N PRO A 143 -15.62 -14.35 5.19
CA PRO A 143 -16.82 -13.97 5.93
C PRO A 143 -16.54 -13.89 7.43
N LEU A 144 -16.26 -12.69 7.94
CA LEU A 144 -16.05 -12.49 9.37
C LEU A 144 -17.38 -12.64 10.13
N THR A 145 -17.33 -13.37 11.25
CA THR A 145 -18.41 -13.30 12.26
C THR A 145 -18.21 -12.05 13.09
N SER A 146 -19.29 -11.48 13.63
CA SER A 146 -19.19 -10.36 14.57
C SER A 146 -18.24 -10.69 15.72
N TYR A 147 -17.27 -9.81 15.96
CA TYR A 147 -16.38 -9.89 17.12
C TYR A 147 -17.17 -9.93 18.42
N TYR A 148 -18.19 -9.07 18.53
CA TYR A 148 -19.00 -8.94 19.74
C TYR A 148 -19.91 -10.14 19.97
N GLU A 149 -20.55 -10.69 18.92
CA GLU A 149 -21.30 -11.94 19.06
C GLU A 149 -20.39 -13.09 19.50
N SER A 150 -19.17 -13.18 18.96
CA SER A 150 -18.21 -14.22 19.34
C SER A 150 -17.80 -14.14 20.82
N LEU A 151 -17.66 -12.91 21.35
CA LEU A 151 -17.33 -12.69 22.76
C LEU A 151 -18.46 -13.15 23.69
N LEU A 152 -19.72 -12.92 23.31
CA LEU A 152 -20.90 -13.23 24.12
C LEU A 152 -21.27 -14.72 24.09
N LEU A 153 -21.02 -15.39 22.97
CA LEU A 153 -21.40 -16.79 22.79
C LEU A 153 -20.36 -17.78 23.36
N ASP A 154 -19.20 -17.31 23.82
CA ASP A 154 -18.03 -18.15 24.16
C ASP A 154 -17.65 -19.11 23.00
N GLU A 155 -18.11 -18.77 21.78
CA GLU A 155 -17.77 -19.45 20.55
C GLU A 155 -16.67 -18.63 19.88
N THR A 156 -15.47 -19.20 19.79
CA THR A 156 -14.30 -18.62 19.13
C THR A 156 -14.49 -18.54 17.60
N SER A 157 -15.46 -17.76 17.10
CA SER A 157 -15.86 -17.76 15.68
C SER A 157 -15.01 -16.85 14.79
N ILE A 158 -14.32 -15.85 15.34
CA ILE A 158 -13.33 -15.06 14.58
C ILE A 158 -12.08 -15.87 14.18
N THR A 159 -11.96 -17.10 14.68
CA THR A 159 -10.71 -17.84 14.67
C THR A 159 -10.57 -18.82 13.53
N GLU A 160 -11.58 -19.07 12.68
CA GLU A 160 -11.50 -20.18 11.71
C GLU A 160 -10.94 -19.82 10.35
N ILE A 161 -10.91 -18.54 9.99
CA ILE A 161 -10.58 -18.09 8.64
C ILE A 161 -9.60 -16.92 8.67
N ALA A 162 -8.70 -16.90 7.69
CA ALA A 162 -7.69 -15.86 7.57
C ALA A 162 -8.32 -14.55 7.10
N ASP A 163 -8.23 -13.49 7.90
CA ASP A 163 -8.79 -12.17 7.63
C ASP A 163 -8.17 -11.49 6.40
N LEU A 164 -8.74 -11.80 5.23
CA LEU A 164 -8.22 -11.41 3.93
C LEU A 164 -9.37 -10.97 3.02
N ALA A 165 -9.10 -9.92 2.24
CA ALA A 165 -9.95 -9.48 1.16
C ALA A 165 -9.12 -9.05 -0.04
N VAL A 166 -9.74 -9.14 -1.22
CA VAL A 166 -9.27 -8.51 -2.44
C VAL A 166 -10.36 -7.59 -2.97
N ILE A 167 -9.93 -6.37 -3.26
CA ILE A 167 -10.74 -5.36 -3.94
C ILE A 167 -10.11 -5.08 -5.30
N GLN A 168 -10.93 -4.56 -6.22
CA GLN A 168 -10.50 -4.19 -7.56
C GLN A 168 -10.83 -2.71 -7.79
N VAL A 169 -9.80 -1.93 -8.09
CA VAL A 169 -9.96 -0.50 -8.37
C VAL A 169 -10.65 -0.29 -9.71
N GLU A 170 -11.54 0.70 -9.79
CA GLU A 170 -12.22 1.09 -11.02
C GLU A 170 -11.30 1.95 -11.91
N GLY A 171 -11.45 1.80 -13.23
CA GLY A 171 -10.73 2.59 -14.22
C GLY A 171 -9.31 2.10 -14.52
N ASP A 172 -8.50 2.99 -15.12
CA ASP A 172 -7.10 2.70 -15.46
C ASP A 172 -6.22 2.93 -14.23
N PHE A 173 -6.12 1.89 -13.39
CA PHE A 173 -5.34 1.91 -12.15
C PHE A 173 -4.02 1.17 -12.33
N ASN A 174 -2.94 1.91 -12.57
CA ASN A 174 -1.61 1.37 -12.82
C ASN A 174 -0.60 1.82 -11.76
N LEU A 175 -0.77 1.31 -10.53
CA LEU A 175 0.18 1.52 -9.44
C LEU A 175 1.16 0.35 -9.32
N PRO A 176 2.40 0.56 -8.82
CA PRO A 176 3.39 -0.51 -8.67
C PRO A 176 2.85 -1.70 -7.86
N SER A 177 2.84 -2.89 -8.46
CA SER A 177 2.52 -4.13 -7.74
C SER A 177 3.67 -4.56 -6.82
N ILE A 178 3.37 -5.27 -5.74
CA ILE A 178 4.36 -5.90 -4.86
C ILE A 178 4.39 -7.43 -5.05
N PRO A 179 5.57 -8.06 -5.16
CA PRO A 179 5.67 -9.51 -5.24
C PRO A 179 5.30 -10.19 -3.92
N ILE A 180 4.79 -11.40 -4.00
CA ILE A 180 4.46 -12.24 -2.83
C ILE A 180 5.53 -13.32 -2.70
N ASN A 181 6.06 -13.51 -1.50
CA ASN A 181 7.06 -14.54 -1.23
C ASN A 181 6.41 -15.93 -1.27
N THR A 182 6.86 -16.76 -2.20
CA THR A 182 6.42 -18.15 -2.41
C THR A 182 7.42 -19.19 -1.90
N ALA A 183 8.65 -18.77 -1.58
CA ALA A 183 9.72 -19.65 -1.11
C ALA A 183 9.61 -19.98 0.38
N GLY A 184 8.77 -19.26 1.11
CA GLY A 184 8.63 -19.35 2.56
C GLY A 184 9.57 -18.39 3.28
N PHE A 185 9.44 -18.34 4.60
CA PHE A 185 10.17 -17.44 5.49
C PHE A 185 10.61 -18.18 6.76
N SER A 186 11.56 -17.61 7.48
CA SER A 186 12.16 -18.23 8.68
C SER A 186 11.96 -17.38 9.94
N ILE A 187 11.86 -18.03 11.09
CA ILE A 187 11.93 -17.34 12.39
C ILE A 187 13.28 -16.61 12.50
N GLY A 188 13.26 -15.37 12.97
CA GLY A 188 14.41 -14.47 13.05
C GLY A 188 14.70 -13.69 11.76
N GLN A 189 13.97 -13.94 10.67
CA GLN A 189 14.10 -13.18 9.42
C GLN A 189 13.69 -11.72 9.65
N THR A 190 14.52 -10.79 9.18
CA THR A 190 14.21 -9.35 9.18
C THR A 190 13.00 -9.08 8.30
N ILE A 191 12.07 -8.28 8.82
CA ILE A 191 10.88 -7.83 8.11
C ILE A 191 10.66 -6.33 8.29
N TYR A 192 9.83 -5.76 7.40
CA TYR A 192 9.31 -4.41 7.49
C TYR A 192 7.79 -4.45 7.37
N VAL A 193 7.09 -3.77 8.27
CA VAL A 193 5.64 -3.54 8.15
C VAL A 193 5.44 -2.18 7.51
N VAL A 194 4.65 -2.13 6.45
CA VAL A 194 4.31 -0.89 5.75
C VAL A 194 2.82 -0.66 5.83
N GLY A 195 2.42 0.55 6.21
CA GLY A 195 1.02 0.93 6.29
C GLY A 195 0.85 2.40 6.63
N TYR A 196 -0.39 2.86 6.58
CA TYR A 196 -0.78 4.25 6.85
C TYR A 196 -1.44 4.30 8.22
N PRO A 197 -0.74 4.72 9.27
CA PRO A 197 -1.33 4.77 10.60
C PRO A 197 -2.50 5.75 10.60
N VAL A 198 -3.64 5.31 11.13
CA VAL A 198 -4.80 6.18 11.36
C VAL A 198 -4.41 7.14 12.46
N ILE A 199 -4.41 8.44 12.16
CA ILE A 199 -4.24 9.46 13.18
C ILE A 199 -5.55 9.50 13.97
N ALA A 200 -5.52 9.02 15.20
CA ALA A 200 -6.55 9.34 16.18
C ALA A 200 -6.46 10.85 16.46
N ASP A 201 -7.53 11.57 16.16
CA ASP A 201 -7.85 12.97 16.46
C ASP A 201 -6.71 14.00 16.47
N ASP A 202 -6.88 15.00 15.61
CA ASP A 202 -6.27 16.35 15.57
C ASP A 202 -5.17 16.62 16.62
N SER A 203 -4.06 15.90 16.51
CA SER A 203 -2.90 16.16 17.35
C SER A 203 -2.33 17.50 16.92
N GLU A 204 -2.43 18.54 17.76
CA GLU A 204 -1.82 19.87 17.53
C GLU A 204 -0.32 19.82 17.17
N LEU A 205 0.34 18.69 17.45
CA LEU A 205 1.75 18.44 17.17
C LEU A 205 2.04 17.93 15.76
N ILE A 206 1.03 17.47 15.00
CA ILE A 206 1.21 16.69 13.77
C ILE A 206 0.25 17.18 12.68
N SER A 207 0.76 17.47 11.48
CA SER A 207 -0.06 17.88 10.34
C SER A 207 -0.97 16.74 9.87
N SER A 208 -2.22 17.06 9.54
CA SER A 208 -3.16 16.16 8.87
C SER A 208 -2.62 15.56 7.56
N THR A 209 -1.62 16.18 6.92
CA THR A 209 -0.93 15.62 5.75
C THR A 209 -0.06 14.39 6.05
N GLN A 210 0.25 14.07 7.31
CA GLN A 210 0.96 12.84 7.66
C GLN A 210 0.14 11.57 7.37
N VAL A 211 -1.19 11.65 7.27
CA VAL A 211 -2.06 10.54 6.82
C VAL A 211 -1.68 10.08 5.39
N LEU A 212 -1.02 10.94 4.61
CA LEU A 212 -0.53 10.61 3.26
C LEU A 212 0.84 9.90 3.28
N SER A 213 1.52 9.86 4.42
CA SER A 213 2.85 9.25 4.53
C SER A 213 2.73 7.86 5.13
N SER A 214 3.20 6.85 4.41
CA SER A 214 3.30 5.49 4.95
C SER A 214 4.31 5.46 6.10
N SER A 215 3.95 4.80 7.20
CA SER A 215 4.90 4.38 8.22
C SER A 215 5.59 3.10 7.79
N VAL A 216 6.86 2.96 8.18
CA VAL A 216 7.64 1.73 8.00
C VAL A 216 8.24 1.35 9.34
N THR A 217 7.86 0.20 9.87
CA THR A 217 8.43 -0.33 11.11
C THR A 217 9.27 -1.57 10.81
N LYS A 218 10.50 -1.59 11.34
CA LYS A 218 11.42 -2.73 11.18
C LYS A 218 11.27 -3.69 12.36
N GLY A 219 11.32 -4.98 12.07
CA GLY A 219 11.40 -6.03 13.10
C GLY A 219 11.84 -7.36 12.51
N SER A 220 11.40 -8.44 13.13
CA SER A 220 11.71 -9.82 12.79
C SER A 220 10.50 -10.74 13.01
N ILE A 221 10.50 -11.88 12.32
CA ILE A 221 9.54 -12.95 12.56
C ILE A 221 9.89 -13.63 13.89
N SER A 222 9.06 -13.45 14.90
CA SER A 222 9.27 -13.98 16.25
C SER A 222 8.87 -15.46 16.36
N SER A 223 7.74 -15.84 15.76
CA SER A 223 7.28 -17.23 15.74
C SER A 223 6.20 -17.45 14.67
N ILE A 224 5.93 -18.71 14.36
CA ILE A 224 4.77 -19.12 13.56
C ILE A 224 3.87 -19.91 14.49
N LYS A 225 2.62 -19.50 14.61
CA LYS A 225 1.66 -20.12 15.51
C LYS A 225 0.41 -20.50 14.73
N PRO A 226 -0.15 -21.70 14.92
CA PRO A 226 -1.50 -21.95 14.45
C PRO A 226 -2.46 -20.99 15.16
N ASN A 227 -3.51 -20.59 14.46
CA ASN A 227 -4.68 -19.98 15.06
C ASN A 227 -5.36 -20.94 16.07
N THR A 228 -6.34 -20.43 16.82
CA THR A 228 -7.02 -21.15 17.93
C THR A 228 -7.51 -22.55 17.54
N ASN A 229 -8.04 -22.70 16.31
CA ASN A 229 -8.59 -23.97 15.82
C ASN A 229 -7.63 -24.77 14.93
N ASN A 230 -6.37 -24.33 14.79
CA ASN A 230 -5.35 -24.92 13.91
C ASN A 230 -5.78 -25.05 12.43
N THR A 231 -6.58 -24.11 11.93
CA THR A 231 -7.00 -24.07 10.52
C THR A 231 -6.02 -23.30 9.63
N PHE A 232 -5.25 -22.35 10.17
CA PHE A 232 -4.22 -21.61 9.43
C PHE A 232 -3.11 -21.06 10.34
N ASP A 233 -1.99 -20.66 9.74
CA ASP A 233 -0.82 -20.14 10.47
C ASP A 233 -0.81 -18.61 10.55
N LEU A 234 -0.58 -18.09 11.76
CA LEU A 234 -0.28 -16.70 12.07
C LEU A 234 1.23 -16.49 12.21
N VAL A 235 1.72 -15.42 11.59
CA VAL A 235 3.11 -14.97 11.69
C VAL A 235 3.21 -13.94 12.80
N GLN A 236 3.80 -14.32 13.94
CA GLN A 236 4.06 -13.38 15.02
C GLN A 236 5.31 -12.57 14.70
N ILE A 237 5.26 -11.26 14.91
CA ILE A 237 6.37 -10.32 14.69
C ILE A 237 6.65 -9.48 15.93
N ASP A 238 7.85 -8.92 16.02
CA ASP A 238 8.24 -7.94 17.04
C ASP A 238 8.20 -6.48 16.52
N ALA A 239 7.96 -6.30 15.21
CA ALA A 239 7.77 -4.98 14.64
C ALA A 239 6.50 -4.34 15.20
N ALA A 240 6.55 -3.04 15.47
CA ALA A 240 5.38 -2.30 15.94
C ALA A 240 4.29 -2.28 14.86
N ILE A 241 3.08 -2.69 15.23
CA ILE A 241 1.85 -2.46 14.47
C ILE A 241 1.03 -1.42 15.24
N GLN A 242 0.59 -0.37 14.55
CA GLN A 242 -0.35 0.65 15.06
C GLN A 242 -1.63 0.63 14.22
N GLY A 243 -2.71 1.22 14.75
CA GLY A 243 -3.97 1.38 14.02
C GLY A 243 -3.73 1.99 12.64
N GLY A 244 -4.30 1.40 11.58
CA GLY A 244 -4.08 1.79 10.18
C GLY A 244 -3.07 0.95 9.39
N ASN A 245 -2.21 0.18 10.06
CA ASN A 245 -1.35 -0.79 9.37
C ASN A 245 -2.09 -2.08 8.96
N SER A 246 -3.26 -2.36 9.54
CA SER A 246 -4.10 -3.51 9.20
C SER A 246 -4.35 -3.58 7.70
N GLY A 247 -4.07 -4.72 7.08
CA GLY A 247 -4.20 -4.98 5.65
C GLY A 247 -2.95 -4.59 4.84
N GLY A 248 -2.01 -3.87 5.46
CA GLY A 248 -0.72 -3.52 4.85
C GLY A 248 0.22 -4.72 4.72
N PRO A 249 1.20 -4.64 3.79
CA PRO A 249 2.15 -5.73 3.60
C PRO A 249 3.21 -5.76 4.70
N ILE A 250 3.52 -6.97 5.16
CA ILE A 250 4.75 -7.29 5.88
C ILE A 250 5.71 -7.86 4.84
N ILE A 251 6.84 -7.19 4.63
CA ILE A 251 7.81 -7.52 3.57
C ILE A 251 9.16 -7.94 4.12
N ASP A 252 9.86 -8.78 3.36
CA ASP A 252 11.27 -9.08 3.57
C ASP A 252 12.21 -7.98 3.02
N GLU A 253 13.52 -8.17 3.16
CA GLU A 253 14.54 -7.21 2.72
C GLU A 253 14.58 -7.02 1.19
N ASP A 254 14.03 -7.97 0.44
CA ASP A 254 13.89 -7.91 -1.02
C ASP A 254 12.56 -7.26 -1.45
N GLY A 255 11.71 -6.89 -0.48
CA GLY A 255 10.41 -6.27 -0.72
C GLY A 255 9.32 -7.25 -1.16
N ASN A 256 9.47 -8.55 -0.88
CA ASN A 256 8.42 -9.54 -1.11
C ASN A 256 7.53 -9.67 0.12
N VAL A 257 6.23 -9.78 -0.10
CA VAL A 257 5.24 -9.96 0.98
C VAL A 257 5.40 -11.34 1.61
N VAL A 258 5.71 -11.37 2.91
CA VAL A 258 5.78 -12.58 3.73
C VAL A 258 4.51 -12.79 4.57
N ALA A 259 3.78 -11.71 4.86
CA ALA A 259 2.49 -11.75 5.55
C ALA A 259 1.66 -10.47 5.32
N VAL A 260 0.38 -10.52 5.63
CA VAL A 260 -0.54 -9.37 5.67
C VAL A 260 -0.79 -9.00 7.12
N ALA A 261 -0.50 -7.76 7.53
CA ALA A 261 -0.73 -7.30 8.90
C ALA A 261 -2.23 -7.38 9.25
N THR A 262 -2.58 -7.87 10.44
CA THR A 262 -4.00 -7.97 10.87
C THR A 262 -4.17 -7.65 12.36
N TYR A 263 -3.79 -8.55 13.26
CA TYR A 263 -4.17 -8.51 14.67
C TYR A 263 -3.02 -8.02 15.56
N SER A 264 -3.37 -7.20 16.55
CA SER A 264 -2.52 -6.92 17.71
C SER A 264 -3.24 -7.43 18.95
N ILE A 265 -2.62 -8.34 19.70
CA ILE A 265 -3.16 -8.87 20.95
C ILE A 265 -2.40 -8.21 22.10
N SER A 266 -3.09 -7.35 22.83
CA SER A 266 -2.58 -6.74 24.07
C SER A 266 -2.88 -7.68 25.24
N SER A 267 -1.89 -7.92 26.09
CA SER A 267 -2.05 -8.70 27.32
C SER A 267 -1.23 -8.09 28.45
N ASP A 268 -1.48 -8.49 29.69
CA ASP A 268 -0.64 -8.11 30.84
C ASP A 268 0.85 -8.45 30.63
N SER A 269 1.16 -9.38 29.74
CA SER A 269 2.52 -9.83 29.40
C SER A 269 3.18 -9.05 28.26
N GLY A 270 2.47 -8.10 27.64
CA GLY A 270 2.93 -7.29 26.51
C GLY A 270 2.03 -7.36 25.29
N ASN A 271 2.43 -6.63 24.25
CA ASN A 271 1.74 -6.55 22.96
C ASN A 271 2.36 -7.55 21.97
N TYR A 272 1.52 -8.37 21.36
CA TYR A 272 1.91 -9.34 20.34
C TYR A 272 1.25 -9.03 19.01
N ASN A 273 2.06 -8.87 17.97
CA ASN A 273 1.61 -8.45 16.66
C ASN A 273 1.63 -9.65 15.70
N TYR A 274 0.59 -9.78 14.88
CA TYR A 274 0.39 -10.92 13.99
C TYR A 274 0.04 -10.51 12.57
N GLY A 275 0.49 -11.32 11.61
CA GLY A 275 0.06 -11.25 10.22
C GLY A 275 -0.42 -12.60 9.69
N VAL A 276 -1.32 -12.56 8.71
CA VAL A 276 -1.72 -13.73 7.92
C VAL A 276 -0.59 -14.08 6.97
N SER A 277 -0.10 -15.32 6.96
CA SER A 277 1.08 -15.69 6.17
C SER A 277 0.87 -15.55 4.64
N SER A 278 1.96 -15.33 3.90
CA SER A 278 1.93 -15.29 2.43
C SER A 278 1.43 -16.60 1.82
N LYS A 279 1.57 -17.74 2.51
CA LYS A 279 1.04 -19.03 2.09
C LYS A 279 -0.50 -19.04 2.12
N GLU A 280 -1.09 -18.53 3.19
CA GLU A 280 -2.54 -18.40 3.30
C GLU A 280 -3.07 -17.39 2.27
N LEU A 281 -2.37 -16.27 2.08
CA LEU A 281 -2.70 -15.31 1.04
C LEU A 281 -2.68 -15.93 -0.37
N GLN A 282 -1.66 -16.71 -0.71
CA GLN A 282 -1.61 -17.40 -2.01
C GLN A 282 -2.76 -18.39 -2.19
N THR A 283 -3.12 -19.12 -1.13
CA THR A 283 -4.26 -20.05 -1.16
C THR A 283 -5.57 -19.30 -1.40
N PHE A 284 -5.77 -18.20 -0.68
CA PHE A 284 -6.93 -17.31 -0.84
C PHE A 284 -7.04 -16.78 -2.28
N LEU A 285 -5.95 -16.24 -2.84
CA LEU A 285 -5.93 -15.69 -4.21
C LEU A 285 -6.14 -16.77 -5.28
N SER A 286 -5.56 -17.96 -5.08
CA SER A 286 -5.72 -19.08 -6.01
C SER A 286 -7.18 -19.54 -6.08
N ASN A 287 -7.87 -19.60 -4.94
CA ASN A 287 -9.30 -19.92 -4.88
C ASN A 287 -10.16 -18.88 -5.62
N SER A 288 -9.71 -17.63 -5.69
CA SER A 288 -10.35 -16.54 -6.45
C SER A 288 -9.98 -16.52 -7.93
N SER A 289 -9.10 -17.41 -8.41
CA SER A 289 -8.48 -17.31 -9.73
C SER A 289 -7.73 -15.98 -9.99
N ILE A 290 -7.24 -15.34 -8.92
CA ILE A 290 -6.46 -14.10 -9.00
C ILE A 290 -4.97 -14.45 -8.95
N GLN A 291 -4.22 -13.97 -9.93
CA GLN A 291 -2.78 -14.22 -10.02
C GLN A 291 -2.01 -12.93 -9.66
N PRO A 292 -1.17 -12.96 -8.62
CA PRO A 292 -0.19 -11.91 -8.38
C PRO A 292 0.79 -11.84 -9.57
N GLN A 293 1.11 -10.63 -10.00
CA GLN A 293 2.02 -10.39 -11.11
C GLN A 293 2.77 -9.08 -10.90
N ILE A 294 4.09 -9.12 -11.11
CA ILE A 294 4.88 -7.89 -11.19
C ILE A 294 4.47 -7.13 -12.45
N ASN A 295 3.98 -5.91 -12.28
CA ASN A 295 3.55 -5.06 -13.37
C ASN A 295 4.66 -4.16 -13.92
N PRO A 296 4.51 -3.63 -15.15
CA PRO A 296 5.53 -2.78 -15.77
C PRO A 296 5.87 -1.53 -14.95
N MET A 297 4.89 -0.95 -14.24
CA MET A 297 5.09 0.22 -13.39
C MET A 297 6.08 -0.08 -12.25
N ARG A 298 5.97 -1.24 -11.60
CA ARG A 298 6.94 -1.70 -10.59
C ARG A 298 8.35 -1.79 -11.17
N ILE A 299 8.50 -2.41 -12.34
CA ILE A 299 9.82 -2.58 -12.99
C ILE A 299 10.44 -1.21 -13.32
N GLU A 300 9.63 -0.28 -13.86
CA GLU A 300 10.08 1.07 -14.19
C GLU A 300 10.52 1.86 -12.95
N LEU A 301 9.76 1.74 -11.86
CA LEU A 301 10.08 2.38 -10.58
C LEU A 301 11.35 1.80 -9.95
N GLU A 302 11.47 0.47 -9.85
CA GLU A 302 12.67 -0.18 -9.29
C GLU A 302 13.93 0.20 -10.07
N LYS A 303 13.86 0.22 -11.40
CA LYS A 303 14.97 0.66 -12.23
C LYS A 303 15.36 2.10 -11.93
N SER A 304 14.37 2.98 -11.77
CA SER A 304 14.60 4.39 -11.44
C SER A 304 15.28 4.54 -10.08
N LEU A 305 14.83 3.81 -9.05
CA LEU A 305 15.42 3.81 -7.71
C LEU A 305 16.82 3.17 -7.68
N SER A 306 17.04 2.14 -8.50
CA SER A 306 18.38 1.57 -8.72
C SER A 306 19.32 2.58 -9.37
N ASP A 307 18.85 3.38 -10.33
CA ASP A 307 19.63 4.45 -10.94
C ASP A 307 20.00 5.53 -9.91
N VAL A 308 19.09 5.89 -8.99
CA VAL A 308 19.41 6.79 -7.85
C VAL A 308 20.55 6.21 -7.00
N SER A 309 20.44 4.92 -6.63
CA SER A 309 21.44 4.23 -5.80
C SER A 309 22.83 4.16 -6.46
N LEU A 310 22.88 4.13 -7.80
CA LEU A 310 24.10 4.16 -8.60
C LEU A 310 24.63 5.59 -8.89
N SER A 311 23.97 6.62 -8.34
CA SER A 311 24.21 8.03 -8.65
C SER A 311 23.98 8.40 -10.13
N TYR A 312 23.12 7.67 -10.84
CA TYR A 312 22.69 7.97 -12.21
C TYR A 312 21.48 8.92 -12.20
N TYR A 313 21.62 10.03 -11.50
CA TYR A 313 20.52 10.95 -11.17
C TYR A 313 19.82 11.53 -12.41
N LYS A 314 20.54 11.86 -13.50
CA LYS A 314 19.88 12.36 -14.73
C LYS A 314 18.95 11.33 -15.36
N ARG A 315 19.35 10.04 -15.32
CA ARG A 315 18.55 8.93 -15.86
C ARG A 315 17.36 8.62 -14.96
N ALA A 316 17.59 8.61 -13.65
CA ALA A 316 16.54 8.43 -12.65
C ALA A 316 15.50 9.55 -12.74
N GLN A 317 15.94 10.82 -12.75
CA GLN A 317 15.05 11.98 -12.87
C GLN A 317 14.11 11.85 -14.08
N LYS A 318 14.68 11.59 -15.27
CA LYS A 318 13.88 11.42 -16.48
C LYS A 318 12.85 10.30 -16.35
N SER A 319 13.26 9.15 -15.83
CA SER A 319 12.37 7.98 -15.70
C SER A 319 11.25 8.25 -14.68
N LEU A 320 11.56 8.93 -13.57
CA LEU A 320 10.57 9.36 -12.57
C LEU A 320 9.59 10.41 -13.13
N GLU A 321 10.06 11.37 -13.92
CA GLU A 321 9.20 12.33 -14.63
C GLU A 321 8.27 11.60 -15.62
N ASP A 322 8.77 10.63 -16.38
CA ASP A 322 7.96 9.80 -17.30
C ASP A 322 6.90 8.97 -16.54
N ILE A 323 7.23 8.46 -15.33
CA ILE A 323 6.27 7.78 -14.45
C ILE A 323 5.17 8.76 -14.00
N LEU A 324 5.53 9.96 -13.53
CA LEU A 324 4.55 10.94 -13.04
C LEU A 324 3.62 11.46 -14.15
N LEU A 325 4.09 11.52 -15.39
CA LEU A 325 3.23 11.86 -16.54
C LEU A 325 2.16 10.79 -16.79
N LYS A 326 2.50 9.51 -16.57
CA LYS A 326 1.55 8.39 -16.72
C LYS A 326 0.64 8.27 -15.50
N GLN A 327 1.16 8.54 -14.32
CA GLN A 327 0.45 8.40 -13.05
C GLN A 327 0.67 9.60 -12.13
N PRO A 328 -0.08 10.70 -12.34
CA PRO A 328 0.04 11.92 -11.54
C PRO A 328 -0.22 11.72 -10.05
N ASN A 329 -0.99 10.69 -9.67
CA ASN A 329 -1.32 10.37 -8.28
C ASN A 329 -0.12 9.85 -7.45
N LEU A 330 1.07 9.74 -8.05
CA LEU A 330 2.32 9.40 -7.37
C LEU A 330 3.20 10.64 -7.10
N THR A 331 2.74 11.85 -7.44
CA THR A 331 3.52 13.08 -7.35
C THR A 331 4.01 13.30 -5.92
N VAL A 332 3.11 13.29 -4.93
CA VAL A 332 3.48 13.50 -3.52
C VAL A 332 4.50 12.46 -3.05
N THR A 333 4.38 11.21 -3.52
CA THR A 333 5.27 10.11 -3.11
C THR A 333 6.66 10.20 -3.76
N LEU A 334 6.74 10.56 -5.04
CA LEU A 334 7.99 10.56 -5.81
C LEU A 334 8.71 11.91 -5.82
N GLN A 335 8.05 13.01 -5.45
CA GLN A 335 8.63 14.34 -5.45
C GLN A 335 9.94 14.44 -4.62
N PRO A 336 10.04 13.87 -3.40
CA PRO A 336 11.28 13.93 -2.63
C PRO A 336 12.46 13.26 -3.34
N VAL A 337 12.21 12.17 -4.08
CA VAL A 337 13.25 11.46 -4.84
C VAL A 337 13.66 12.26 -6.07
N LEU A 338 12.71 12.91 -6.74
CA LEU A 338 12.98 13.81 -7.85
C LEU A 338 13.80 15.03 -7.42
N ASP A 339 13.47 15.63 -6.27
CA ASP A 339 14.19 16.78 -5.74
C ASP A 339 15.61 16.39 -5.33
N LEU A 340 15.79 15.23 -4.70
CA LEU A 340 17.11 14.66 -4.44
C LEU A 340 17.91 14.50 -5.74
N CYS A 341 17.31 13.97 -6.81
CA CYS A 341 17.99 13.86 -8.10
C CYS A 341 18.47 15.22 -8.61
N LYS A 342 17.61 16.25 -8.59
CA LYS A 342 17.93 17.60 -9.04
C LYS A 342 19.07 18.21 -8.23
N GLU A 343 18.98 18.16 -6.91
CA GLU A 343 20.01 18.68 -5.99
C GLU A 343 21.38 18.04 -6.29
N ARG A 344 21.41 16.71 -6.45
CA ARG A 344 22.64 15.96 -6.70
C ARG A 344 23.23 16.22 -8.09
N ILE A 345 22.38 16.49 -9.08
CA ILE A 345 22.83 16.93 -10.41
C ILE A 345 23.48 18.31 -10.34
N GLU A 346 22.86 19.26 -9.64
CA GLU A 346 23.39 20.62 -9.44
C GLU A 346 24.71 20.62 -8.65
N ALA A 347 24.84 19.72 -7.67
CA ALA A 347 26.07 19.49 -6.93
C ALA A 347 27.20 18.82 -7.76
N GLY A 348 26.92 18.38 -8.99
CA GLY A 348 27.89 17.70 -9.85
C GLY A 348 28.18 16.25 -9.45
N GLU A 349 27.29 15.62 -8.67
CA GLU A 349 27.45 14.24 -8.17
C GLU A 349 26.90 13.17 -9.13
N ASP A 350 26.26 13.59 -10.23
CA ASP A 350 25.73 12.70 -11.25
C ASP A 350 26.84 11.93 -11.98
N LYS A 351 26.73 10.61 -11.95
CA LYS A 351 27.62 9.65 -12.61
C LYS A 351 26.96 8.98 -13.81
N THR A 352 25.83 9.50 -14.29
CA THR A 352 25.11 8.95 -15.44
C THR A 352 26.09 8.82 -16.63
N PRO A 353 26.32 7.59 -17.16
CA PRO A 353 27.22 7.41 -18.28
C PRO A 353 26.75 8.19 -19.52
N LEU A 354 27.68 8.88 -20.19
CA LEU A 354 27.41 9.61 -21.44
C LEU A 354 26.90 8.69 -22.58
N LEU A 355 27.26 7.40 -22.51
CA LEU A 355 26.81 6.36 -23.41
C LEU A 355 26.13 5.28 -22.59
N ASP A 356 24.85 5.04 -22.86
CA ASP A 356 24.13 3.93 -22.23
C ASP A 356 24.64 2.61 -22.82
N ILE A 357 25.43 1.87 -22.03
CA ILE A 357 26.10 0.63 -22.45
C ILE A 357 25.08 -0.45 -22.87
N ASN A 358 23.82 -0.32 -22.43
CA ASN A 358 22.73 -1.19 -22.82
C ASN A 358 22.33 -1.04 -24.29
N ASN A 359 22.62 0.10 -24.92
CA ASN A 359 22.30 0.34 -26.32
C ASN A 359 23.43 -0.18 -27.23
N ARG A 360 23.58 -1.52 -27.27
CA ARG A 360 24.60 -2.22 -28.09
C ARG A 360 24.68 -1.72 -29.53
N ILE A 361 23.54 -1.34 -30.11
CA ILE A 361 23.46 -0.80 -31.48
C ILE A 361 24.21 0.52 -31.61
N LEU A 362 24.03 1.45 -30.66
CA LEU A 362 24.71 2.75 -30.68
C LEU A 362 26.23 2.59 -30.52
N MET A 363 26.67 1.67 -29.66
CA MET A 363 28.09 1.32 -29.55
C MET A 363 28.66 0.77 -30.85
N ILE A 364 27.95 -0.17 -31.51
CA ILE A 364 28.38 -0.73 -32.80
C ILE A 364 28.49 0.38 -33.84
N VAL A 365 27.51 1.29 -33.92
CA VAL A 365 27.54 2.41 -34.87
C VAL A 365 28.73 3.33 -34.61
N ILE A 366 28.99 3.72 -33.36
CA ILE A 366 30.14 4.56 -33.00
C ILE A 366 31.46 3.86 -33.33
N LEU A 367 31.57 2.56 -33.04
CA LEU A 367 32.77 1.78 -33.32
C LEU A 367 33.03 1.69 -34.83
N VAL A 368 31.98 1.49 -35.62
CA VAL A 368 32.04 1.47 -37.09
C VAL A 368 32.46 2.83 -37.65
N ILE A 369 31.91 3.94 -37.12
CA ILE A 369 32.30 5.30 -37.53
C ILE A 369 33.78 5.57 -37.21
N LEU A 370 34.25 5.20 -36.01
CA LEU A 370 35.65 5.36 -35.62
C LEU A 370 36.59 4.53 -36.50
N LEU A 371 36.19 3.30 -36.84
CA LEU A 371 36.95 2.43 -37.75
C LEU A 371 37.05 3.05 -39.16
N LEU A 372 35.94 3.59 -39.68
CA LEU A 372 35.91 4.30 -40.98
C LEU A 372 36.83 5.51 -40.97
N LEU A 373 36.80 6.33 -39.92
CA LEU A 373 37.68 7.50 -39.78
C LEU A 373 39.17 7.09 -39.72
N LEU A 374 39.48 6.01 -39.00
CA LEU A 374 40.83 5.45 -38.96
C LEU A 374 41.30 5.03 -40.37
N VAL A 375 40.47 4.29 -41.11
CA VAL A 375 40.78 3.85 -42.47
C VAL A 375 41.01 5.05 -43.39
N ILE A 376 40.14 6.07 -43.35
CA ILE A 376 40.30 7.30 -44.13
C ILE A 376 41.62 8.00 -43.79
N SER A 377 41.96 8.11 -42.50
CA SER A 377 43.20 8.73 -42.05
C SER A 377 44.44 7.97 -42.54
N VAL A 378 44.42 6.63 -42.49
CA VAL A 378 45.50 5.78 -43.01
C VAL A 378 45.65 5.94 -44.53
N VAL A 379 44.54 5.95 -45.28
CA VAL A 379 44.56 6.16 -46.73
C VAL A 379 45.14 7.54 -47.06
N PHE A 380 44.72 8.59 -46.35
CA PHE A 380 45.23 9.94 -46.53
C PHE A 380 46.74 10.02 -46.24
N LEU A 381 47.20 9.37 -45.17
CA LEU A 381 48.61 9.27 -44.82
C LEU A 381 49.41 8.56 -45.93
N MET A 382 48.91 7.43 -46.44
CA MET A 382 49.54 6.70 -47.55
C MET A 382 49.63 7.55 -48.82
N LEU A 383 48.56 8.28 -49.16
CA LEU A 383 48.54 9.19 -50.31
C LEU A 383 49.58 10.31 -50.16
N ASN A 384 49.71 10.90 -48.97
CA ASN A 384 50.73 11.92 -48.69
C ASN A 384 52.15 11.37 -48.75
N ILE A 385 52.41 10.18 -48.18
CA ILE A 385 53.71 9.50 -48.27
C ILE A 385 54.08 9.25 -49.73
N LYS A 386 53.12 8.76 -50.54
CA LYS A 386 53.32 8.53 -51.98
C LYS A 386 53.63 9.83 -52.73
N LYS A 387 52.94 10.92 -52.41
CA LYS A 387 53.16 12.25 -52.99
C LYS A 387 54.56 12.81 -52.65
N ILE A 388 55.02 12.61 -51.41
CA ILE A 388 56.38 12.98 -50.97
C ILE A 388 57.44 12.14 -51.69
N SER A 389 57.21 10.82 -51.82
CA SER A 389 58.10 9.91 -52.56
C SER A 389 58.24 10.32 -54.03
N GLN A 390 57.13 10.64 -54.70
CA GLN A 390 57.13 11.11 -56.09
C GLN A 390 57.86 12.45 -56.26
N LYS A 391 57.65 13.41 -55.34
CA LYS A 391 58.39 14.68 -55.33
C LYS A 391 59.91 14.46 -55.18
N LYS A 392 60.34 13.59 -54.25
CA LYS A 392 61.76 13.24 -54.09
C LYS A 392 62.34 12.62 -55.36
N LYS A 393 61.59 11.75 -56.03
CA LYS A 393 62.00 11.12 -57.29
C LYS A 393 62.17 12.13 -58.43
N GLN A 394 61.28 13.12 -58.53
CA GLN A 394 61.40 14.22 -59.49
C GLN A 394 62.60 15.13 -59.19
N LEU A 395 62.81 15.51 -57.92
CA LEU A 395 63.96 16.32 -57.50
C LEU A 395 65.31 15.62 -57.79
N SER A 396 65.38 14.30 -57.65
CA SER A 396 66.57 13.50 -58.01
C SER A 396 66.80 13.32 -59.51
N GLN A 397 65.83 13.68 -60.36
CA GLN A 397 65.92 13.57 -61.82
C GLN A 397 66.16 14.92 -62.53
N THR A 398 66.23 16.03 -61.79
CA THR A 398 66.62 17.33 -62.34
C THR A 398 68.13 17.36 -62.58
N PRO A 399 68.62 17.50 -63.84
CA PRO A 399 70.04 17.60 -64.11
C PRO A 399 70.59 18.93 -63.57
N ASN A 400 71.76 18.89 -62.93
CA ASN A 400 72.57 20.07 -62.63
C ASN A 400 72.95 20.77 -63.94
N LEU A 401 72.20 21.79 -64.34
CA LEU A 401 72.61 22.76 -65.36
C LEU A 401 73.47 23.84 -64.70
N ILE A 402 74.69 23.48 -64.30
CA ILE A 402 75.78 24.43 -64.06
C ILE A 402 77.06 23.82 -64.63
N ASN A 403 77.32 24.13 -65.90
CA ASN A 403 78.65 24.34 -66.48
C ASN A 403 78.49 24.57 -67.99
N GLN A 404 78.41 25.84 -68.39
CA GLN A 404 79.19 26.45 -69.48
C GLN A 404 79.00 27.97 -69.47
#